data_AF-A0A7D5I9A8-F1
#
_entry.id   AF-A0A7D5I9A8-F1
#
_cell.length_a   1.000
_cell.length_b   1.000
_cell.length_c   1.000
_cell.angle_alpha   90.00
_cell.angle_beta   90.00
_cell.angle_gamma   90.00
#
_symmetry.space_group_name_H-M   'P 1'
#
loop_
_entity.id
_entity.type
_entity.pdbx_description
1 polymer ?
#
loop_
_entity_poly.entity_id
_entity_poly.type
_entity_poly.pdbx_seq_one_letter_code
_entity_poly.pdbx_strand_id
1 'polypeptide(L)'
;MSKIPTDIQILQEQNRQTAIKNLKDAYGLIEKLVQKTYIDNDMDANSSLRNIRTDVSRIISEMGTKGLGNFDGKEGNLEDFYDSEDRFIATSTAFLEAVNNSLLSQDTVDIFLLETQLGQFEKSLNERILIDQNVLAEFKEKEMEAGLSNDNIGSDATSMEKEAPGTGSFMGVSSDKSTPSEKLPGPFGIKSSEISGISNEKQKTETEIISFSDEPDTETLSGIYNYFNLLEHKYSHNQPEVSHDGNYIGDKKWSFDVSDRRIIGLVKDGVFRELLHFETYWHPMDDVREMMQFVQSRANAVPGGQFRSLCLVASVWNNEIKDWAKGFMHPRLVIFLYELDTGDLIFNESVDTGRNLYIWHSSGREIVSLEDGLQEFMENNEYFDARDIAEETGLNVRGAEKFLQKLADRKKIISIGFGTSSYTKSGL
;
A
#
# COMPACT_ATOMS: atom_id res chain seq x y z
N MET A 1 20.60 30.86 14.75
CA MET A 1 19.56 30.50 15.75
C MET A 1 18.24 30.40 15.00
N SER A 2 17.79 29.18 14.72
CA SER A 2 16.46 28.97 14.12
C SER A 2 15.38 29.26 15.17
N LYS A 3 14.24 29.79 14.75
CA LYS A 3 13.07 29.92 15.63
C LYS A 3 12.46 28.52 15.77
N ILE A 4 12.67 27.88 16.92
CA ILE A 4 11.96 26.64 17.28
C ILE A 4 10.46 26.97 17.28
N PRO A 5 9.60 26.26 16.54
CA PRO A 5 8.16 26.44 16.63
C PRO A 5 7.68 26.05 18.03
N THR A 6 6.98 26.96 18.71
CA THR A 6 6.54 26.78 20.10
C THR A 6 5.37 25.78 20.26
N ASP A 7 5.01 25.07 19.20
CA ASP A 7 3.90 24.11 19.16
C ASP A 7 4.25 23.01 18.14
N ILE A 8 4.14 21.75 18.56
CA ILE A 8 4.37 20.57 17.72
C ILE A 8 3.46 20.51 16.49
N GLN A 9 2.24 21.06 16.57
CA GLN A 9 1.33 21.14 15.41
C GLN A 9 1.87 22.12 14.35
N ILE A 10 2.48 23.23 14.80
CA ILE A 10 3.10 24.21 13.90
C ILE A 10 4.35 23.61 13.24
N LEU A 11 5.17 22.85 13.99
CA LEU A 11 6.31 22.13 13.42
C LEU A 11 5.86 21.11 12.36
N GLN A 12 4.89 20.26 12.68
CA GLN A 12 4.39 19.21 11.78
C GLN A 12 3.81 19.79 10.47
N GLU A 13 3.14 20.95 10.54
CA GLU A 13 2.64 21.66 9.37
C GLU A 13 3.77 22.34 8.57
N GLN A 14 4.72 23.00 9.22
CA GLN A 14 5.88 23.61 8.55
C GLN A 14 6.72 22.56 7.80
N ASN A 15 6.88 21.38 8.39
CA ASN A 15 7.58 20.27 7.76
C ASN A 15 6.81 19.73 6.57
N ARG A 16 5.48 19.55 6.70
CA ARG A 16 4.60 19.16 5.58
C ARG A 16 4.72 20.13 4.40
N GLN A 17 4.70 21.44 4.66
CA GLN A 17 4.85 22.47 3.62
C GLN A 17 6.24 22.44 2.97
N THR A 18 7.29 22.20 3.76
CA THR A 18 8.68 22.05 3.26
C THR A 18 8.80 20.85 2.33
N ALA A 19 8.28 19.68 2.73
CA ALA A 19 8.28 18.48 1.89
C ALA A 19 7.43 18.65 0.62
N ILE A 20 6.24 19.27 0.69
CA ILE A 20 5.43 19.60 -0.50
C ILE A 20 6.20 20.51 -1.47
N LYS A 21 6.96 21.48 -0.96
CA LYS A 21 7.81 22.33 -1.79
C LYS A 21 8.92 21.50 -2.45
N ASN A 22 9.64 20.68 -1.69
CA ASN A 22 10.71 19.82 -2.22
C ASN A 22 10.19 18.89 -3.34
N LEU A 23 9.00 18.29 -3.17
CA LEU A 23 8.35 17.48 -4.22
C LEU A 23 7.99 18.29 -5.47
N LYS A 24 7.48 19.53 -5.32
CA LYS A 24 7.15 20.39 -6.47
C LYS A 24 8.38 20.83 -7.24
N ASP A 25 9.46 21.15 -6.53
CA ASP A 25 10.76 21.49 -7.13
C ASP A 25 11.34 20.25 -7.84
N ALA A 26 11.29 19.06 -7.21
CA ALA A 26 11.70 17.79 -7.81
C ALA A 26 10.86 17.42 -9.05
N TYR A 27 9.54 17.59 -9.02
CA TYR A 27 8.66 17.38 -10.17
C TYR A 27 9.11 18.21 -11.38
N GLY A 28 9.41 19.50 -11.16
CA GLY A 28 9.89 20.40 -12.21
C GLY A 28 11.27 20.06 -12.76
N LEU A 29 12.08 19.30 -12.02
CA LEU A 29 13.36 18.74 -12.47
C LEU A 29 13.18 17.39 -13.20
N ILE A 30 12.26 16.53 -12.74
CA ILE A 30 11.90 15.27 -13.40
C ILE A 30 11.35 15.53 -14.81
N GLU A 31 10.52 16.56 -15.01
CA GLU A 31 10.07 16.93 -16.36
C GLU A 31 11.24 17.27 -17.31
N LYS A 32 12.32 17.86 -16.79
CA LYS A 32 13.55 18.13 -17.57
C LYS A 32 14.33 16.84 -17.85
N LEU A 33 14.36 15.90 -16.89
CA LEU A 33 14.95 14.57 -17.09
C LEU A 33 14.19 13.75 -18.13
N VAL A 34 12.85 13.82 -18.15
CA VAL A 34 12.00 13.21 -19.20
C VAL A 34 12.29 13.85 -20.57
N GLN A 35 12.56 15.15 -20.64
CA GLN A 35 12.96 15.78 -21.90
C GLN A 35 14.37 15.35 -22.34
N LYS A 36 15.35 15.30 -21.42
CA LYS A 36 16.73 14.84 -21.65
C LYS A 36 16.75 13.41 -22.19
N THR A 37 16.20 12.45 -21.45
CA THR A 37 16.16 11.02 -21.83
C THR A 37 15.42 10.76 -23.13
N TYR A 38 14.39 11.55 -23.47
CA TYR A 38 13.71 11.45 -24.77
C TYR A 38 14.62 11.88 -25.94
N ILE A 39 15.40 12.96 -25.76
CA ILE A 39 16.38 13.42 -26.76
C ILE A 39 17.51 12.40 -26.91
N ASP A 40 17.97 11.82 -25.80
CA ASP A 40 19.04 10.81 -25.76
C ASP A 40 18.58 9.42 -26.26
N ASN A 41 17.29 9.25 -26.59
CA ASN A 41 16.62 8.00 -26.98
C ASN A 41 16.66 6.88 -25.92
N ASP A 42 16.87 7.22 -24.65
CA ASP A 42 16.78 6.29 -23.52
C ASP A 42 15.31 6.09 -23.12
N MET A 43 14.62 5.24 -23.88
CA MET A 43 13.17 5.00 -23.73
C MET A 43 12.82 4.31 -22.41
N ASP A 44 13.71 3.48 -21.88
CA ASP A 44 13.49 2.76 -20.62
C ASP A 44 13.54 3.76 -19.45
N ALA A 45 14.60 4.57 -19.35
CA ALA A 45 14.67 5.65 -18.36
C ALA A 45 13.55 6.68 -18.55
N ASN A 46 13.16 6.98 -19.79
CA ASN A 46 12.04 7.89 -20.06
C ASN A 46 10.72 7.38 -19.51
N SER A 47 10.46 6.07 -19.64
CA SER A 47 9.24 5.44 -19.13
C SER A 47 9.21 5.45 -17.60
N SER A 48 10.32 5.10 -16.94
CA SER A 48 10.42 5.11 -15.48
C SER A 48 10.31 6.53 -14.91
N LEU A 49 10.96 7.53 -15.51
CA LEU A 49 10.81 8.93 -15.08
C LEU A 49 9.36 9.44 -15.17
N ARG A 50 8.55 8.95 -16.12
CA ARG A 50 7.11 9.28 -16.19
C ARG A 50 6.32 8.61 -15.06
N ASN A 51 6.73 7.42 -14.61
CA ASN A 51 6.14 6.75 -13.45
C ASN A 51 6.48 7.53 -12.17
N ILE A 52 7.77 7.77 -11.89
CA ILE A 52 8.27 8.59 -10.77
C ILE A 52 7.56 9.95 -10.74
N ARG A 53 7.39 10.61 -11.89
CA ARG A 53 6.65 11.87 -12.00
C ARG A 53 5.17 11.74 -11.59
N THR A 54 4.53 10.64 -11.97
CA THR A 54 3.13 10.35 -11.63
C THR A 54 2.99 10.10 -10.13
N ASP A 55 3.92 9.35 -9.54
CA ASP A 55 3.98 9.11 -8.09
C ASP A 55 4.25 10.38 -7.29
N VAL A 56 5.18 11.24 -7.72
CA VAL A 56 5.41 12.56 -7.09
C VAL A 56 4.13 13.41 -7.16
N SER A 57 3.41 13.43 -8.28
CA SER A 57 2.10 14.10 -8.38
C SER A 57 1.06 13.52 -7.44
N ARG A 58 0.98 12.18 -7.33
CA ARG A 58 0.09 11.49 -6.40
C ARG A 58 0.41 11.90 -4.96
N ILE A 59 1.66 11.83 -4.54
CA ILE A 59 2.07 12.15 -3.17
C ILE A 59 1.85 13.63 -2.84
N ILE A 60 2.10 14.57 -3.78
CA ILE A 60 1.73 15.99 -3.61
C ILE A 60 0.22 16.15 -3.38
N SER A 61 -0.60 15.39 -4.10
CA SER A 61 -2.07 15.42 -3.96
C SER A 61 -2.53 14.82 -2.64
N GLU A 62 -1.99 13.67 -2.24
CA GLU A 62 -2.27 13.02 -0.95
C GLU A 62 -1.89 13.94 0.21
N MET A 63 -0.68 14.49 0.21
CA MET A 63 -0.22 15.46 1.20
C MET A 63 -1.03 16.76 1.20
N GLY A 64 -1.62 17.15 0.07
CA GLY A 64 -2.46 18.34 -0.06
C GLY A 64 -3.91 18.14 0.37
N THR A 65 -4.42 16.91 0.30
CA THR A 65 -5.82 16.55 0.61
C THR A 65 -5.99 15.94 2.01
N LYS A 66 -4.99 15.21 2.50
CA LYS A 66 -4.88 14.81 3.91
C LYS A 66 -4.43 16.03 4.74
N GLY A 67 -5.41 16.73 5.31
CA GLY A 67 -5.15 17.62 6.44
C GLY A 67 -4.57 16.84 7.62
N LEU A 68 -3.96 17.52 8.59
CA LEU A 68 -3.21 16.90 9.70
C LEU A 68 -3.95 15.79 10.47
N GLY A 69 -5.30 15.80 10.50
CA GLY A 69 -6.11 14.76 11.13
C GLY A 69 -6.43 13.50 10.30
N ASN A 70 -5.97 13.41 9.03
CA ASN A 70 -6.30 12.32 8.11
C ASN A 70 -5.05 11.52 7.66
N PHE A 71 -3.94 11.57 8.41
CA PHE A 71 -2.78 10.72 8.15
C PHE A 71 -3.00 9.34 8.77
N ASP A 72 -2.62 8.28 8.04
CA ASP A 72 -2.53 6.90 8.56
C ASP A 72 -1.27 6.74 9.43
N GLY A 73 -1.02 7.73 10.29
CA GLY A 73 0.19 7.85 11.08
C GLY A 73 0.23 6.87 12.24
N LYS A 74 1.42 6.68 12.79
CA LYS A 74 1.63 5.77 13.93
C LYS A 74 1.37 6.50 15.25
N GLU A 75 0.91 5.75 16.24
CA GLU A 75 1.02 6.15 17.65
C GLU A 75 2.49 6.06 18.07
N GLY A 76 2.93 6.97 18.95
CA GLY A 76 4.32 7.06 19.41
C GLY A 76 4.45 8.12 20.51
N ASN A 77 5.63 8.19 21.13
CA ASN A 77 5.91 9.22 22.14
C ASN A 77 6.46 10.51 21.50
N LEU A 78 6.72 11.53 22.31
CA LEU A 78 7.21 12.83 21.83
C LEU A 78 8.62 12.78 21.21
N GLU A 79 9.48 11.84 21.62
CA GLU A 79 10.81 11.63 21.03
C GLU A 79 10.68 10.96 19.65
N ASP A 80 9.83 9.92 19.53
CA ASP A 80 9.48 9.29 18.25
C ASP A 80 8.91 10.31 17.25
N PHE A 81 8.12 11.29 17.72
CA PHE A 81 7.58 12.37 16.90
C PHE A 81 8.70 13.23 16.29
N TYR A 82 9.66 13.71 17.08
CA TYR A 82 10.76 14.52 16.56
C TYR A 82 11.66 13.73 15.61
N ASP A 83 12.02 12.48 15.96
CA ASP A 83 12.82 11.59 15.11
C ASP A 83 12.13 11.28 13.77
N SER A 84 10.80 11.12 13.77
CA SER A 84 10.01 10.88 12.57
C SER A 84 9.91 12.13 11.68
N GLU A 85 9.72 13.31 12.27
CA GLU A 85 9.66 14.59 11.56
C GLU A 85 11.01 15.00 10.94
N ASP A 86 12.12 14.81 11.65
CA ASP A 86 13.47 15.05 11.13
C ASP A 86 13.80 14.08 9.98
N ARG A 87 13.46 12.79 10.14
CA ARG A 87 13.61 11.77 9.09
C ARG A 87 12.79 12.12 7.85
N PHE A 88 11.56 12.57 8.03
CA PHE A 88 10.64 12.96 6.96
C PHE A 88 11.16 14.17 6.15
N ILE A 89 11.78 15.15 6.80
CA ILE A 89 12.44 16.26 6.10
C ILE A 89 13.73 15.80 5.40
N ALA A 90 14.54 14.95 6.05
CA ALA A 90 15.78 14.45 5.49
C ALA A 90 15.56 13.66 4.19
N THR A 91 14.59 12.72 4.17
CA THR A 91 14.24 11.95 2.95
C THR A 91 13.68 12.84 1.85
N SER A 92 12.85 13.84 2.18
CA SER A 92 12.31 14.78 1.17
C SER A 92 13.41 15.59 0.49
N THR A 93 14.46 15.93 1.25
CA THR A 93 15.61 16.71 0.78
C THR A 93 16.55 15.83 -0.04
N ALA A 94 16.83 14.61 0.44
CA ALA A 94 17.65 13.62 -0.28
C ALA A 94 17.05 13.25 -1.65
N PHE A 95 15.72 13.12 -1.76
CA PHE A 95 15.07 12.91 -3.05
C PHE A 95 15.24 14.09 -4.01
N LEU A 96 15.01 15.32 -3.54
CA LEU A 96 15.22 16.54 -4.34
C LEU A 96 16.68 16.66 -4.81
N GLU A 97 17.64 16.40 -3.92
CA GLU A 97 19.06 16.41 -4.25
C GLU A 97 19.42 15.32 -5.27
N ALA A 98 18.92 14.10 -5.12
CA ALA A 98 19.14 13.02 -6.08
C ALA A 98 18.63 13.39 -7.48
N VAL A 99 17.40 13.90 -7.59
CA VAL A 99 16.82 14.38 -8.86
C VAL A 99 17.66 15.49 -9.47
N ASN A 100 18.11 16.46 -8.66
CA ASN A 100 18.93 17.57 -9.13
C ASN A 100 20.32 17.10 -9.61
N ASN A 101 20.96 16.17 -8.87
CA ASN A 101 22.24 15.59 -9.24
C ASN A 101 22.15 14.78 -10.54
N SER A 102 21.07 14.00 -10.75
CA SER A 102 20.82 13.30 -12.01
C SER A 102 20.62 14.24 -13.21
N LEU A 103 20.12 15.46 -12.99
CA LEU A 103 19.98 16.46 -14.05
C LEU A 103 21.31 17.16 -14.37
N LEU A 104 22.15 17.39 -13.34
CA LEU A 104 23.47 18.00 -13.50
C LEU A 104 24.52 17.03 -14.05
N SER A 105 24.35 15.72 -13.87
CA SER A 105 25.25 14.72 -14.44
C SER A 105 25.16 14.63 -15.97
N GLN A 106 26.31 14.39 -16.60
CA GLN A 106 26.41 14.02 -18.01
C GLN A 106 26.16 12.53 -18.26
N ASP A 107 26.17 11.72 -17.20
CA ASP A 107 25.93 10.28 -17.28
C ASP A 107 24.44 9.95 -17.51
N THR A 108 24.17 8.66 -17.74
CA THR A 108 22.82 8.08 -17.78
C THR A 108 22.09 8.30 -16.45
N VAL A 109 20.79 8.53 -16.50
CA VAL A 109 19.98 8.80 -15.30
C VAL A 109 19.87 7.54 -14.43
N ASP A 110 20.33 7.62 -13.17
CA ASP A 110 20.16 6.53 -12.20
C ASP A 110 18.71 6.47 -11.69
N ILE A 111 17.85 5.82 -12.47
CA ILE A 111 16.44 5.57 -12.15
C ILE A 111 16.29 4.86 -10.81
N PHE A 112 17.14 3.87 -10.54
CA PHE A 112 17.04 3.05 -9.34
C PHE A 112 17.28 3.86 -8.07
N LEU A 113 18.24 4.80 -8.09
CA LEU A 113 18.46 5.74 -7.00
C LEU A 113 17.24 6.66 -6.81
N LEU A 114 16.67 7.20 -7.89
CA LEU A 114 15.50 8.09 -7.80
C LEU A 114 14.26 7.37 -7.23
N GLU A 115 13.97 6.15 -7.69
CA GLU A 115 12.89 5.30 -7.17
C GLU A 115 13.14 4.93 -5.69
N THR A 116 14.38 4.57 -5.33
CA THR A 116 14.77 4.26 -3.95
C THR A 116 14.55 5.46 -3.02
N GLN A 117 14.97 6.67 -3.43
CA GLN A 117 14.81 7.89 -2.63
C GLN A 117 13.34 8.30 -2.51
N LEU A 118 12.55 8.17 -3.58
CA LEU A 118 11.10 8.43 -3.53
C LEU A 118 10.38 7.45 -2.60
N GLY A 119 10.71 6.16 -2.65
CA GLY A 119 10.16 5.14 -1.77
C GLY A 119 10.57 5.32 -0.30
N GLN A 120 11.79 5.81 -0.02
CA GLN A 120 12.20 6.19 1.34
C GLN A 120 11.42 7.40 1.85
N PHE A 121 11.16 8.39 0.99
CA PHE A 121 10.32 9.53 1.34
C PHE A 121 8.87 9.12 1.60
N GLU A 122 8.24 8.35 0.71
CA GLU A 122 6.87 7.84 0.89
C GLU A 122 6.75 6.95 2.14
N LYS A 123 7.75 6.11 2.43
CA LYS A 123 7.81 5.38 3.70
C LYS A 123 7.83 6.35 4.89
N SER A 124 8.70 7.36 4.90
CA SER A 124 8.76 8.32 6.00
C SER A 124 7.49 9.16 6.16
N LEU A 125 6.73 9.41 5.07
CA LEU A 125 5.42 10.06 5.11
C LEU A 125 4.37 9.21 5.84
N ASN A 126 4.39 7.90 5.60
CA ASN A 126 3.48 6.93 6.23
C ASN A 126 3.92 6.51 7.65
N GLU A 127 5.16 6.82 8.05
CA GLU A 127 5.67 6.57 9.40
C GLU A 127 5.56 7.79 10.34
N ARG A 128 4.94 8.90 9.90
CA ARG A 128 4.73 10.10 10.73
C ARG A 128 3.88 9.79 11.97
N ILE A 129 4.26 10.38 13.10
CA ILE A 129 3.53 10.21 14.36
C ILE A 129 2.31 11.13 14.41
N LEU A 130 1.18 10.58 14.87
CA LEU A 130 -0.04 11.37 15.11
C LEU A 130 0.10 12.18 16.40
N ILE A 131 -0.31 13.46 16.35
CA ILE A 131 -0.36 14.32 17.54
C ILE A 131 -1.64 14.01 18.30
N ASP A 132 -1.56 13.01 19.18
CA ASP A 132 -2.64 12.58 20.07
C ASP A 132 -2.62 13.32 21.43
N GLN A 133 -3.49 12.91 22.36
CA GLN A 133 -3.51 13.51 23.70
C GLN A 133 -2.29 13.17 24.55
N ASN A 134 -1.58 12.07 24.28
CA ASN A 134 -0.41 11.62 25.02
C ASN A 134 0.82 12.45 24.62
N VAL A 135 1.10 12.58 23.32
CA VAL A 135 2.16 13.45 22.78
C VAL A 135 1.95 14.90 23.19
N LEU A 136 0.70 15.39 23.21
CA LEU A 136 0.36 16.73 23.72
C LEU A 136 0.52 16.87 25.24
N ALA A 137 0.39 15.79 26.01
CA ALA A 137 0.63 15.81 27.46
C ALA A 137 2.13 15.81 27.76
N GLU A 138 2.90 14.90 27.15
CA GLU A 138 4.37 14.86 27.24
C GLU A 138 5.02 16.18 26.82
N PHE A 139 4.49 16.84 25.78
CA PHE A 139 4.98 18.15 25.33
C PHE A 139 4.80 19.23 26.39
N LYS A 140 3.61 19.28 27.02
CA LYS A 140 3.32 20.22 28.11
C LYS A 140 4.10 19.92 29.38
N GLU A 141 4.35 18.65 29.67
CA GLU A 141 5.19 18.22 30.79
C GLU A 141 6.63 18.72 30.58
N LYS A 142 7.25 18.44 29.41
CA LYS A 142 8.59 18.95 29.08
C LYS A 142 8.64 20.49 28.98
N GLU A 143 7.58 21.16 28.54
CA GLU A 143 7.49 22.63 28.55
C GLU A 143 7.47 23.18 29.99
N MET A 144 6.74 22.54 30.91
CA MET A 144 6.74 22.90 32.33
C MET A 144 8.08 22.59 33.01
N GLU A 145 8.73 21.46 32.71
CA GLU A 145 10.07 21.14 33.22
C GLU A 145 11.12 22.15 32.73
N ALA A 146 11.08 22.53 31.44
CA ALA A 146 11.96 23.55 30.88
C ALA A 146 11.68 24.95 31.46
N GLY A 147 10.41 25.27 31.76
CA GLY A 147 10.01 26.50 32.44
C GLY A 147 10.50 26.56 33.89
N LEU A 148 10.32 25.48 34.65
CA LEU A 148 10.77 25.35 36.05
C LEU A 148 12.30 25.31 36.18
N SER A 149 13.01 24.87 35.13
CA SER A 149 14.47 24.87 35.08
C SER A 149 15.11 26.27 34.98
N ASN A 150 14.34 27.31 34.62
CA ASN A 150 14.85 28.67 34.46
C ASN A 150 14.76 29.55 35.73
N ASP A 151 13.97 29.16 36.74
CA ASP A 151 13.74 29.97 37.95
C ASP A 151 14.66 29.62 39.14
N ASN A 152 15.69 28.78 38.93
CA ASN A 152 16.58 28.30 39.99
C ASN A 152 18.09 28.51 39.72
N ILE A 153 18.48 29.73 39.36
CA ILE A 153 19.81 30.28 39.68
C ILE A 153 19.62 31.63 40.38
N GLY A 154 19.66 31.62 41.71
CA GLY A 154 19.53 32.84 42.53
C GLY A 154 20.87 33.48 42.89
N SER A 155 20.82 34.81 43.10
CA SER A 155 21.85 35.68 43.74
C SER A 155 23.20 35.82 43.00
N ASP A 156 23.88 36.98 43.00
CA ASP A 156 23.75 38.15 43.88
C ASP A 156 24.29 39.46 43.23
N ALA A 157 24.03 40.59 43.90
CA ALA A 157 24.77 41.86 43.90
C ALA A 157 24.68 42.89 42.74
N THR A 158 23.99 44.01 43.04
CA THR A 158 24.24 45.42 42.59
C THR A 158 24.04 45.81 41.10
N SER A 159 23.53 47.00 40.74
CA SER A 159 23.32 48.27 41.49
C SER A 159 22.12 49.11 40.98
N MET A 160 21.71 50.10 41.79
CA MET A 160 20.66 51.14 41.55
C MET A 160 20.96 51.98 40.28
N GLU A 161 20.00 52.60 39.57
CA GLU A 161 19.09 53.69 39.99
C GLU A 161 17.91 53.94 39.00
N LYS A 162 16.81 54.55 39.52
CA LYS A 162 15.92 55.61 38.96
C LYS A 162 15.56 55.62 37.44
N GLU A 163 14.35 55.99 36.99
CA GLU A 163 13.29 56.82 37.60
C GLU A 163 11.92 56.55 36.91
N ALA A 164 10.83 57.09 37.44
CA ALA A 164 9.47 56.97 36.87
C ALA A 164 8.98 58.30 36.23
N PRO A 165 7.66 58.59 36.10
CA PRO A 165 6.88 58.39 34.88
C PRO A 165 6.40 59.70 34.20
N GLY A 166 5.84 59.63 32.98
CA GLY A 166 5.40 60.82 32.22
C GLY A 166 4.11 60.64 31.39
N THR A 167 3.02 61.20 31.89
CA THR A 167 1.69 61.33 31.25
C THR A 167 1.62 62.30 30.06
N GLY A 168 0.68 62.12 29.12
CA GLY A 168 0.00 63.27 28.49
C GLY A 168 -0.58 63.14 27.06
N SER A 169 -1.89 62.83 26.96
CA SER A 169 -2.93 63.55 26.18
C SER A 169 -2.64 64.10 24.75
N PHE A 170 -3.50 63.78 23.75
CA PHE A 170 -4.62 64.66 23.32
C PHE A 170 -5.48 64.06 22.16
N MET A 171 -6.64 64.69 21.89
CA MET A 171 -7.65 64.43 20.83
C MET A 171 -7.10 64.60 19.39
N GLY A 172 -7.73 64.17 18.28
CA GLY A 172 -9.02 63.48 18.03
C GLY A 172 -9.59 63.81 16.63
N VAL A 173 -10.84 63.38 16.35
CA VAL A 173 -11.75 63.78 15.22
C VAL A 173 -11.64 63.02 13.87
N SER A 174 -12.82 62.63 13.37
CA SER A 174 -13.15 61.88 12.15
C SER A 174 -13.20 62.70 10.84
N SER A 175 -13.30 62.04 9.67
CA SER A 175 -14.51 62.10 8.78
C SER A 175 -14.31 61.42 7.40
N ASP A 176 -15.42 60.97 6.80
CA ASP A 176 -15.54 60.26 5.51
C ASP A 176 -15.11 61.07 4.25
N LYS A 177 -14.90 60.44 3.05
CA LYS A 177 -16.00 60.06 2.11
C LYS A 177 -15.58 59.69 0.66
N SER A 178 -16.39 58.80 0.06
CA SER A 178 -16.78 58.68 -1.38
C SER A 178 -15.86 58.10 -2.47
N THR A 179 -16.45 57.17 -3.24
CA THR A 179 -16.10 56.66 -4.57
C THR A 179 -16.73 57.48 -5.73
N PRO A 180 -16.37 57.20 -6.99
CA PRO A 180 -17.36 57.12 -8.07
C PRO A 180 -17.24 55.84 -8.95
N SER A 181 -18.17 55.68 -9.91
CA SER A 181 -18.47 54.45 -10.67
C SER A 181 -18.53 54.69 -12.20
N GLU A 182 -18.97 53.67 -12.96
CA GLU A 182 -19.28 53.57 -14.41
C GLU A 182 -18.15 53.08 -15.36
N LYS A 183 -18.39 52.29 -16.43
CA LYS A 183 -19.64 51.89 -17.12
C LYS A 183 -19.50 50.56 -17.90
N LEU A 184 -20.63 49.89 -18.18
CA LEU A 184 -20.80 48.72 -19.08
C LEU A 184 -21.53 49.15 -20.38
N PRO A 185 -21.48 48.35 -21.46
CA PRO A 185 -22.73 47.69 -21.91
C PRO A 185 -22.56 46.28 -22.53
N GLY A 186 -23.59 45.43 -22.38
CA GLY A 186 -23.76 44.19 -23.15
C GLY A 186 -24.93 44.30 -24.16
N PRO A 187 -25.38 43.18 -24.75
CA PRO A 187 -26.83 43.01 -24.98
C PRO A 187 -27.39 41.59 -24.70
N PHE A 188 -28.56 41.54 -24.03
CA PHE A 188 -29.69 40.53 -24.07
C PHE A 188 -29.39 39.01 -24.19
N GLY A 189 -29.96 38.07 -23.43
CA GLY A 189 -31.06 37.99 -22.42
C GLY A 189 -31.44 36.48 -22.24
N ILE A 190 -32.48 35.97 -21.55
CA ILE A 190 -33.65 36.45 -20.78
C ILE A 190 -34.01 35.38 -19.70
N LYS A 191 -34.30 35.80 -18.45
CA LYS A 191 -35.04 35.12 -17.33
C LYS A 191 -34.78 33.65 -16.94
N SER A 192 -34.56 33.43 -15.63
CA SER A 192 -35.07 32.27 -14.88
C SER A 192 -35.74 32.72 -13.58
N SER A 193 -36.79 32.00 -13.19
CA SER A 193 -37.53 32.12 -11.93
C SER A 193 -37.07 31.07 -10.91
N GLU A 194 -37.56 31.18 -9.68
CA GLU A 194 -37.28 30.34 -8.51
C GLU A 194 -37.28 28.82 -8.78
N ILE A 195 -36.23 28.11 -8.34
CA ILE A 195 -36.27 26.66 -8.01
C ILE A 195 -35.42 26.45 -6.75
N SER A 196 -35.93 25.62 -5.83
CA SER A 196 -35.23 25.21 -4.59
C SER A 196 -34.03 24.29 -4.86
N GLY A 197 -33.15 24.14 -3.88
CA GLY A 197 -31.83 23.52 -4.08
C GLY A 197 -31.85 22.06 -4.57
N ILE A 198 -30.98 21.78 -5.55
CA ILE A 198 -30.41 20.47 -5.86
C ILE A 198 -28.91 20.66 -6.01
N SER A 199 -28.12 19.90 -5.27
CA SER A 199 -26.66 19.81 -5.39
C SER A 199 -26.30 18.65 -6.33
N ASN A 200 -25.49 18.89 -7.36
CA ASN A 200 -24.91 17.83 -8.20
C ASN A 200 -23.38 18.00 -8.33
N GLU A 201 -22.68 16.99 -7.84
CA GLU A 201 -21.55 16.26 -8.45
C GLU A 201 -20.52 16.98 -9.34
N LYS A 202 -19.24 16.71 -9.05
CA LYS A 202 -18.36 16.04 -10.05
C LYS A 202 -17.13 15.36 -9.45
N GLN A 203 -17.12 14.04 -9.62
CA GLN A 203 -15.98 13.15 -9.93
C GLN A 203 -14.79 13.08 -8.94
N LYS A 204 -14.70 11.91 -8.28
CA LYS A 204 -13.65 11.46 -7.37
C LYS A 204 -13.28 10.04 -7.81
N THR A 205 -12.00 9.74 -8.06
CA THR A 205 -11.56 8.41 -8.53
C THR A 205 -11.45 7.43 -7.37
N GLU A 206 -11.80 6.16 -7.63
CA GLU A 206 -12.10 5.21 -6.56
C GLU A 206 -10.88 4.55 -5.92
N THR A 207 -10.75 4.72 -4.60
CA THR A 207 -10.61 3.57 -3.71
C THR A 207 -11.85 3.58 -2.85
N GLU A 208 -12.84 2.77 -3.22
CA GLU A 208 -14.09 2.71 -2.46
C GLU A 208 -13.82 2.14 -1.07
N ILE A 209 -13.87 3.02 -0.07
CA ILE A 209 -14.29 2.64 1.27
C ILE A 209 -15.76 2.25 1.13
N ILE A 210 -16.00 0.96 0.90
CA ILE A 210 -17.36 0.43 0.77
C ILE A 210 -18.05 0.58 2.11
N SER A 211 -19.02 1.50 2.15
CA SER A 211 -19.90 1.73 3.27
C SER A 211 -20.85 0.55 3.41
N PHE A 212 -20.51 -0.44 4.23
CA PHE A 212 -21.42 -1.53 4.60
C PHE A 212 -22.67 -0.95 5.28
N SER A 213 -23.83 -1.00 4.62
CA SER A 213 -25.07 -0.41 5.11
C SER A 213 -25.82 -1.26 6.14
N ASP A 214 -25.42 -2.53 6.31
CA ASP A 214 -25.93 -3.44 7.32
C ASP A 214 -24.77 -4.06 8.11
N GLU A 215 -24.84 -4.00 9.44
CA GLU A 215 -23.97 -4.80 10.30
C GLU A 215 -24.47 -6.26 10.25
N PRO A 216 -23.59 -7.24 9.94
CA PRO A 216 -24.00 -8.64 9.96
C PRO A 216 -24.42 -9.05 11.37
N ASP A 217 -25.37 -9.98 11.46
CA ASP A 217 -25.82 -10.53 12.73
C ASP A 217 -24.69 -11.26 13.48
N THR A 218 -24.92 -11.57 14.76
CA THR A 218 -23.92 -12.19 15.65
C THR A 218 -23.46 -13.57 15.18
N GLU A 219 -24.31 -14.34 14.49
CA GLU A 219 -23.98 -15.67 13.97
C GLU A 219 -23.08 -15.54 12.73
N THR A 220 -23.46 -14.67 11.80
CA THR A 220 -22.66 -14.28 10.63
C THR A 220 -21.30 -13.71 11.04
N LEU A 221 -21.25 -12.78 12.01
CA LEU A 221 -20.00 -12.24 12.57
C LEU A 221 -19.11 -13.34 13.16
N SER A 222 -19.68 -14.28 13.91
CA SER A 222 -18.95 -15.44 14.43
C SER A 222 -18.39 -16.32 13.31
N GLY A 223 -19.18 -16.57 12.25
CA GLY A 223 -18.75 -17.28 11.04
C GLY A 223 -17.57 -16.59 10.34
N ILE A 224 -17.67 -15.28 10.14
CA ILE A 224 -16.60 -14.41 9.60
C ILE A 224 -15.32 -14.58 10.42
N TYR A 225 -15.36 -14.32 11.73
CA TYR A 225 -14.16 -14.40 12.57
C TYR A 225 -13.56 -15.82 12.59
N ASN A 226 -14.38 -16.86 12.67
CA ASN A 226 -13.89 -18.23 12.62
C ASN A 226 -13.17 -18.53 11.30
N TYR A 227 -13.72 -18.10 10.16
CA TYR A 227 -13.10 -18.30 8.86
C TYR A 227 -11.80 -17.49 8.69
N PHE A 228 -11.78 -16.20 9.07
CA PHE A 228 -10.55 -15.40 8.98
C PHE A 228 -9.46 -15.90 9.95
N ASN A 229 -9.80 -16.36 11.15
CA ASN A 229 -8.85 -17.00 12.07
C ASN A 229 -8.26 -18.32 11.49
N LEU A 230 -9.05 -19.09 10.72
CA LEU A 230 -8.56 -20.28 10.02
C LEU A 230 -7.55 -19.90 8.92
N LEU A 231 -7.83 -18.85 8.14
CA LEU A 231 -6.93 -18.37 7.11
C LEU A 231 -5.67 -17.71 7.70
N GLU A 232 -5.77 -16.95 8.79
CA GLU A 232 -4.62 -16.40 9.51
C GLU A 232 -3.71 -17.53 10.02
N HIS A 233 -4.27 -18.56 10.66
CA HIS A 233 -3.50 -19.73 11.09
C HIS A 233 -2.82 -20.41 9.89
N LYS A 234 -3.53 -20.54 8.76
CA LYS A 234 -2.98 -21.12 7.52
C LYS A 234 -1.82 -20.29 6.97
N TYR A 235 -1.97 -18.97 6.90
CA TYR A 235 -1.01 -18.04 6.28
C TYR A 235 0.20 -17.77 7.18
N SER A 236 0.06 -17.92 8.51
CA SER A 236 1.17 -17.81 9.47
C SER A 236 2.06 -19.06 9.52
N HIS A 237 1.51 -20.24 9.23
CA HIS A 237 2.25 -21.52 9.34
C HIS A 237 2.70 -22.10 8.00
N ASN A 238 2.10 -21.67 6.88
CA ASN A 238 2.36 -22.23 5.54
C ASN A 238 2.58 -21.09 4.52
N GLN A 239 3.26 -21.42 3.42
CA GLN A 239 3.43 -20.52 2.28
C GLN A 239 3.08 -21.21 0.95
N PRO A 240 2.62 -20.48 -0.08
CA PRO A 240 2.41 -21.04 -1.41
C PRO A 240 3.69 -21.57 -2.04
N GLU A 241 3.68 -22.84 -2.45
CA GLU A 241 4.79 -23.46 -3.19
C GLU A 241 4.55 -23.57 -4.70
N VAL A 242 3.30 -23.48 -5.16
CA VAL A 242 2.86 -23.56 -6.55
C VAL A 242 2.18 -22.25 -6.96
N SER A 243 2.56 -21.71 -8.13
CA SER A 243 1.93 -20.49 -8.69
C SER A 243 0.67 -20.78 -9.50
N HIS A 244 -0.03 -19.71 -9.89
CA HIS A 244 -1.19 -19.72 -10.77
C HIS A 244 -0.98 -20.47 -12.11
N ASP A 245 0.26 -20.54 -12.59
CA ASP A 245 0.68 -21.20 -13.83
C ASP A 245 1.54 -22.46 -13.59
N GLY A 246 1.57 -22.98 -12.36
CA GLY A 246 2.26 -24.21 -11.98
C GLY A 246 3.79 -24.08 -11.80
N ASN A 247 4.36 -22.87 -11.78
CA ASN A 247 5.77 -22.73 -11.44
C ASN A 247 5.99 -22.96 -9.93
N TYR A 248 7.17 -23.50 -9.60
CA TYR A 248 7.63 -23.54 -8.22
C TYR A 248 7.95 -22.13 -7.69
N ILE A 249 7.37 -21.80 -6.53
CA ILE A 249 7.53 -20.52 -5.82
C ILE A 249 7.83 -20.67 -4.32
N GLY A 250 8.04 -21.90 -3.82
CA GLY A 250 8.40 -22.13 -2.40
C GLY A 250 9.81 -21.68 -2.00
N ASP A 251 10.52 -20.95 -2.87
CA ASP A 251 11.74 -20.18 -2.58
C ASP A 251 11.48 -18.66 -2.41
N LYS A 252 10.25 -18.19 -2.67
CA LYS A 252 9.87 -16.77 -2.67
C LYS A 252 9.50 -16.27 -1.29
N LYS A 253 9.55 -14.95 -1.10
CA LYS A 253 9.20 -14.32 0.17
C LYS A 253 7.68 -14.28 0.31
N TRP A 254 7.18 -14.92 1.36
CA TRP A 254 5.79 -14.81 1.80
C TRP A 254 5.61 -13.70 2.84
N SER A 255 4.46 -13.03 2.81
CA SER A 255 4.01 -12.08 3.82
C SER A 255 2.49 -11.96 3.74
N PHE A 256 1.81 -11.76 4.88
CA PHE A 256 0.37 -11.57 4.92
C PHE A 256 -0.03 -10.41 5.84
N ASP A 257 -1.22 -9.85 5.61
CA ASP A 257 -1.89 -8.78 6.38
C ASP A 257 -3.30 -9.27 6.75
N VAL A 258 -3.75 -8.97 7.97
CA VAL A 258 -5.07 -9.39 8.48
C VAL A 258 -5.79 -8.16 9.02
N SER A 259 -7.09 -8.05 8.75
CA SER A 259 -7.99 -7.11 9.41
C SER A 259 -9.34 -7.78 9.66
N ASP A 260 -10.20 -7.16 10.48
CA ASP A 260 -11.49 -7.72 10.96
C ASP A 260 -12.41 -8.35 9.90
N ARG A 261 -12.25 -7.98 8.63
CA ARG A 261 -13.06 -8.45 7.50
C ARG A 261 -12.23 -8.85 6.26
N ARG A 262 -10.91 -8.93 6.37
CA ARG A 262 -10.02 -9.29 5.24
C ARG A 262 -8.77 -10.04 5.67
N ILE A 263 -8.25 -10.88 4.79
CA ILE A 263 -6.86 -11.35 4.82
C ILE A 263 -6.24 -11.20 3.44
N ILE A 264 -5.00 -10.72 3.39
CA ILE A 264 -4.24 -10.52 2.16
C ILE A 264 -2.93 -11.28 2.28
N GLY A 265 -2.63 -12.16 1.33
CA GLY A 265 -1.38 -12.90 1.24
C GLY A 265 -0.57 -12.49 0.01
N LEU A 266 0.73 -12.27 0.16
CA LEU A 266 1.60 -11.72 -0.89
C LEU A 266 2.84 -12.61 -1.07
N VAL A 267 3.02 -13.15 -2.28
CA VAL A 267 4.26 -13.81 -2.71
C VAL A 267 5.11 -12.80 -3.48
N LYS A 268 6.34 -12.57 -3.01
CA LYS A 268 7.29 -11.59 -3.57
C LYS A 268 8.59 -12.25 -4.02
N ASP A 269 9.04 -11.90 -5.23
CA ASP A 269 10.37 -12.21 -5.76
C ASP A 269 11.32 -11.07 -5.36
N GLY A 270 12.24 -11.37 -4.43
CA GLY A 270 13.07 -10.35 -3.80
C GLY A 270 12.25 -9.38 -2.94
N VAL A 271 12.58 -8.07 -3.02
CA VAL A 271 12.01 -7.03 -2.14
C VAL A 271 10.76 -6.37 -2.73
N PHE A 272 10.72 -6.18 -4.05
CA PHE A 272 9.73 -5.28 -4.69
C PHE A 272 8.77 -5.98 -5.66
N ARG A 273 9.15 -7.13 -6.25
CA ARG A 273 8.34 -7.76 -7.29
C ARG A 273 7.30 -8.69 -6.68
N GLU A 274 6.10 -8.19 -6.48
CA GLU A 274 4.93 -9.03 -6.22
C GLU A 274 4.65 -9.94 -7.43
N LEU A 275 4.37 -11.22 -7.18
CA LEU A 275 4.05 -12.21 -8.20
C LEU A 275 2.60 -12.67 -8.10
N LEU A 276 2.14 -12.94 -6.87
CA LEU A 276 0.85 -13.54 -6.59
C LEU A 276 0.25 -12.88 -5.35
N HIS A 277 -0.95 -12.33 -5.51
CA HIS A 277 -1.77 -11.77 -4.45
C HIS A 277 -2.91 -12.74 -4.14
N PHE A 278 -3.12 -13.05 -2.87
CA PHE A 278 -4.33 -13.65 -2.35
C PHE A 278 -5.09 -12.54 -1.63
N GLU A 279 -6.34 -12.30 -2.00
CA GLU A 279 -7.20 -11.32 -1.34
C GLU A 279 -8.51 -12.01 -0.96
N THR A 280 -8.79 -12.11 0.33
CA THR A 280 -10.04 -12.67 0.84
C THR A 280 -10.73 -11.65 1.71
N TYR A 281 -11.99 -11.32 1.44
CA TYR A 281 -12.73 -10.37 2.28
C TYR A 281 -14.24 -10.61 2.27
N TRP A 282 -14.88 -10.19 3.38
CA TRP A 282 -16.33 -10.17 3.51
C TRP A 282 -16.94 -9.14 2.57
N HIS A 283 -17.73 -9.61 1.61
CA HIS A 283 -18.34 -8.75 0.59
C HIS A 283 -19.60 -9.39 0.00
N PRO A 284 -20.68 -9.53 0.79
CA PRO A 284 -21.94 -10.09 0.31
C PRO A 284 -22.54 -9.18 -0.78
N MET A 285 -23.06 -9.81 -1.83
CA MET A 285 -23.73 -9.15 -2.97
C MET A 285 -24.90 -10.01 -3.43
N ASP A 286 -26.03 -9.36 -3.71
CA ASP A 286 -27.26 -10.03 -4.18
C ASP A 286 -27.49 -9.90 -5.70
N ASP A 287 -26.81 -8.98 -6.40
CA ASP A 287 -26.90 -8.82 -7.86
C ASP A 287 -25.62 -9.35 -8.55
N VAL A 288 -25.79 -10.28 -9.50
CA VAL A 288 -24.70 -10.77 -10.34
C VAL A 288 -24.04 -9.65 -11.17
N ARG A 289 -24.78 -8.58 -11.50
CA ARG A 289 -24.23 -7.45 -12.27
C ARG A 289 -23.28 -6.60 -11.45
N GLU A 290 -23.59 -6.40 -10.17
CA GLU A 290 -22.73 -5.72 -9.21
C GLU A 290 -21.44 -6.52 -9.03
N MET A 291 -21.57 -7.83 -8.75
CA MET A 291 -20.48 -8.79 -8.70
C MET A 291 -19.59 -8.76 -9.96
N MET A 292 -20.20 -8.78 -11.16
CA MET A 292 -19.48 -8.69 -12.42
C MET A 292 -18.69 -7.38 -12.58
N GLN A 293 -19.29 -6.24 -12.25
CA GLN A 293 -18.63 -4.94 -12.32
C GLN A 293 -17.46 -4.85 -11.33
N PHE A 294 -17.67 -5.33 -10.11
CA PHE A 294 -16.68 -5.36 -9.05
C PHE A 294 -15.48 -6.26 -9.40
N VAL A 295 -15.73 -7.50 -9.83
CA VAL A 295 -14.65 -8.41 -10.24
C VAL A 295 -13.93 -7.90 -11.50
N GLN A 296 -14.64 -7.26 -12.44
CA GLN A 296 -14.02 -6.66 -13.62
C GLN A 296 -13.11 -5.48 -13.26
N SER A 297 -13.48 -4.62 -12.31
CA SER A 297 -12.61 -3.52 -11.85
C SER A 297 -11.35 -4.08 -11.17
N ARG A 298 -11.50 -5.10 -10.31
CA ARG A 298 -10.39 -5.82 -9.66
C ARG A 298 -9.47 -6.53 -10.66
N ALA A 299 -10.01 -7.07 -11.75
CA ALA A 299 -9.29 -7.73 -12.82
C ALA A 299 -8.50 -6.76 -13.71
N ASN A 300 -9.09 -5.59 -14.01
CA ASN A 300 -8.44 -4.51 -14.76
C ASN A 300 -7.28 -3.91 -13.96
N ALA A 301 -7.43 -3.78 -12.64
CA ALA A 301 -6.44 -3.21 -11.73
C ALA A 301 -5.23 -4.13 -11.43
N VAL A 302 -5.22 -5.39 -11.88
CA VAL A 302 -4.03 -6.25 -11.73
C VAL A 302 -2.91 -5.70 -12.62
N PRO A 303 -1.68 -5.49 -12.12
CA PRO A 303 -0.53 -5.08 -12.93
C PRO A 303 -0.05 -6.13 -13.95
N GLY A 304 0.85 -5.74 -14.85
CA GLY A 304 1.53 -6.66 -15.76
C GLY A 304 2.49 -7.60 -15.00
N GLY A 305 2.46 -8.89 -15.32
CA GLY A 305 3.35 -9.88 -14.69
C GLY A 305 3.01 -10.25 -13.24
N GLN A 306 1.83 -9.83 -12.75
CA GLN A 306 1.23 -10.25 -11.48
C GLN A 306 -0.03 -11.08 -11.72
N PHE A 307 -0.43 -11.85 -10.71
CA PHE A 307 -1.68 -12.61 -10.69
C PHE A 307 -2.44 -12.40 -9.37
N ARG A 308 -3.77 -12.28 -9.43
CA ARG A 308 -4.65 -12.10 -8.26
C ARG A 308 -5.57 -13.30 -8.05
N SER A 309 -5.60 -13.81 -6.83
CA SER A 309 -6.47 -14.87 -6.33
C SER A 309 -7.49 -14.25 -5.39
N LEU A 310 -8.66 -13.90 -5.91
CA LEU A 310 -9.69 -13.15 -5.20
C LEU A 310 -10.72 -14.12 -4.61
N CYS A 311 -10.94 -14.06 -3.30
CA CYS A 311 -12.01 -14.78 -2.62
C CYS A 311 -13.00 -13.79 -1.98
N LEU A 312 -14.28 -13.93 -2.31
CA LEU A 312 -15.36 -13.13 -1.72
C LEU A 312 -16.14 -14.01 -0.76
N VAL A 313 -16.49 -13.47 0.40
CA VAL A 313 -17.17 -14.19 1.48
C VAL A 313 -18.58 -13.62 1.69
N ALA A 314 -19.57 -14.50 1.77
CA ALA A 314 -20.95 -14.23 2.15
C ALA A 314 -21.50 -15.38 3.02
N SER A 315 -22.61 -15.20 3.73
CA SER A 315 -23.27 -16.29 4.46
C SER A 315 -23.79 -17.35 3.48
N VAL A 316 -24.54 -16.87 2.48
CA VAL A 316 -25.09 -17.64 1.35
C VAL A 316 -24.83 -16.87 0.06
N TRP A 317 -24.48 -17.56 -1.02
CA TRP A 317 -24.45 -16.98 -2.36
C TRP A 317 -25.68 -17.41 -3.16
N ASN A 318 -26.29 -16.47 -3.91
CA ASN A 318 -27.38 -16.81 -4.81
C ASN A 318 -26.90 -17.69 -5.99
N ASN A 319 -27.81 -18.46 -6.59
CA ASN A 319 -27.44 -19.43 -7.63
C ASN A 319 -26.93 -18.77 -8.91
N GLU A 320 -27.38 -17.56 -9.27
CA GLU A 320 -26.94 -16.85 -10.48
C GLU A 320 -25.47 -16.42 -10.36
N ILE A 321 -25.06 -15.92 -9.18
CA ILE A 321 -23.68 -15.61 -8.83
C ILE A 321 -22.82 -16.89 -8.78
N LYS A 322 -23.32 -17.98 -8.18
CA LYS A 322 -22.62 -19.28 -8.14
C LYS A 322 -22.34 -19.83 -9.54
N ASP A 323 -23.34 -19.80 -10.43
CA ASP A 323 -23.22 -20.32 -11.80
C ASP A 323 -22.34 -19.41 -12.67
N TRP A 324 -22.42 -18.09 -12.50
CA TRP A 324 -21.50 -17.15 -13.13
C TRP A 324 -20.05 -17.38 -12.69
N ALA A 325 -19.79 -17.57 -11.39
CA ALA A 325 -18.43 -17.77 -10.88
C ALA A 325 -17.80 -19.08 -11.36
N LYS A 326 -18.59 -20.15 -11.51
CA LYS A 326 -18.17 -21.41 -12.14
C LYS A 326 -17.80 -21.24 -13.62
N GLY A 327 -18.34 -20.23 -14.30
CA GLY A 327 -18.01 -19.89 -15.69
C GLY A 327 -16.91 -18.83 -15.86
N PHE A 328 -16.48 -18.16 -14.78
CA PHE A 328 -15.54 -17.05 -14.85
C PHE A 328 -14.14 -17.50 -15.30
N MET A 329 -13.51 -16.73 -16.19
CA MET A 329 -12.12 -16.93 -16.63
C MET A 329 -11.46 -15.59 -16.93
N HIS A 330 -10.26 -15.35 -16.39
CA HIS A 330 -9.46 -14.17 -16.69
C HIS A 330 -7.95 -14.49 -16.62
N PRO A 331 -7.11 -14.00 -17.56
CA PRO A 331 -5.70 -14.41 -17.66
C PRO A 331 -4.80 -13.97 -16.50
N ARG A 332 -5.28 -13.06 -15.63
CA ARG A 332 -4.50 -12.52 -14.49
C ARG A 332 -5.26 -12.53 -13.17
N LEU A 333 -6.46 -13.12 -13.15
CA LEU A 333 -7.32 -13.15 -11.97
C LEU A 333 -8.14 -14.44 -11.95
N VAL A 334 -8.18 -15.12 -10.81
CA VAL A 334 -9.16 -16.16 -10.52
C VAL A 334 -10.07 -15.68 -9.39
N ILE A 335 -11.34 -16.08 -9.43
CA ILE A 335 -12.27 -15.85 -8.32
C ILE A 335 -12.65 -17.16 -7.62
N PHE A 336 -12.88 -17.01 -6.32
CA PHE A 336 -13.51 -17.98 -5.46
C PHE A 336 -14.63 -17.28 -4.69
N LEU A 337 -15.72 -17.98 -4.42
CA LEU A 337 -16.77 -17.55 -3.52
C LEU A 337 -16.79 -18.51 -2.34
N TYR A 338 -16.55 -18.02 -1.13
CA TYR A 338 -16.70 -18.81 0.08
C TYR A 338 -18.07 -18.56 0.71
N GLU A 339 -18.76 -19.64 1.06
CA GLU A 339 -20.10 -19.64 1.66
C GLU A 339 -19.98 -20.06 3.12
N LEU A 340 -20.24 -19.15 4.08
CA LEU A 340 -20.03 -19.45 5.50
C LEU A 340 -20.93 -20.58 6.01
N ASP A 341 -22.19 -20.61 5.55
CA ASP A 341 -23.22 -21.52 6.07
C ASP A 341 -22.93 -22.99 5.75
N THR A 342 -22.31 -23.27 4.60
CA THR A 342 -21.94 -24.63 4.17
C THR A 342 -20.44 -24.92 4.31
N GLY A 343 -19.61 -23.88 4.32
CA GLY A 343 -18.15 -24.00 4.21
C GLY A 343 -17.65 -24.29 2.79
N ASP A 344 -18.52 -24.20 1.79
CA ASP A 344 -18.18 -24.47 0.39
C ASP A 344 -17.36 -23.35 -0.24
N LEU A 345 -16.46 -23.72 -1.15
CA LEU A 345 -15.68 -22.81 -1.97
C LEU A 345 -16.04 -23.01 -3.45
N ILE A 346 -16.87 -22.11 -4.00
CA ILE A 346 -17.31 -22.15 -5.40
C ILE A 346 -16.30 -21.44 -6.30
N PHE A 347 -15.85 -22.11 -7.36
CA PHE A 347 -14.97 -21.54 -8.38
C PHE A 347 -15.11 -22.29 -9.72
N ASN A 348 -14.39 -21.82 -10.75
CA ASN A 348 -14.30 -22.52 -12.03
C ASN A 348 -13.31 -23.70 -11.95
N GLU A 349 -13.83 -24.88 -11.60
CA GLU A 349 -13.07 -26.14 -11.54
C GLU A 349 -12.46 -26.58 -12.88
N SER A 350 -12.87 -26.00 -14.02
CA SER A 350 -12.31 -26.32 -15.34
C SER A 350 -10.97 -25.65 -15.61
N VAL A 351 -10.52 -24.72 -14.74
CA VAL A 351 -9.27 -23.97 -14.90
C VAL A 351 -8.25 -24.45 -13.86
N ASP A 352 -7.09 -24.93 -14.33
CA ASP A 352 -6.04 -25.47 -13.47
C ASP A 352 -5.54 -24.45 -12.43
N THR A 353 -5.50 -23.17 -12.79
CA THR A 353 -5.20 -22.07 -11.86
C THR A 353 -6.14 -22.00 -10.67
N GLY A 354 -7.43 -22.34 -10.83
CA GLY A 354 -8.36 -22.48 -9.71
C GLY A 354 -7.95 -23.64 -8.80
N ARG A 355 -7.66 -24.81 -9.37
CA ARG A 355 -7.22 -26.00 -8.63
C ARG A 355 -5.86 -25.83 -7.94
N ASN A 356 -4.96 -25.03 -8.49
CA ASN A 356 -3.66 -24.76 -7.86
C ASN A 356 -3.79 -23.82 -6.64
N LEU A 357 -4.85 -23.00 -6.58
CA LEU A 357 -4.98 -21.92 -5.59
C LEU A 357 -6.13 -22.10 -4.58
N TYR A 358 -7.07 -23.05 -4.81
CA TYR A 358 -8.25 -23.24 -3.95
C TYR A 358 -7.90 -23.47 -2.47
N ILE A 359 -6.81 -24.20 -2.20
CA ILE A 359 -6.40 -24.57 -0.84
C ILE A 359 -6.05 -23.35 0.02
N TRP A 360 -5.70 -22.20 -0.60
CA TRP A 360 -5.41 -20.94 0.09
C TRP A 360 -6.66 -20.17 0.53
N HIS A 361 -7.85 -20.61 0.09
CA HIS A 361 -9.14 -20.04 0.45
C HIS A 361 -10.10 -21.05 1.09
N SER A 362 -9.72 -22.33 1.18
CA SER A 362 -10.53 -23.32 1.90
C SER A 362 -10.45 -23.14 3.42
N SER A 363 -11.38 -23.74 4.16
CA SER A 363 -11.39 -23.80 5.63
C SER A 363 -10.46 -24.86 6.22
N GLY A 364 -9.96 -25.80 5.42
CA GLY A 364 -9.04 -26.86 5.87
C GLY A 364 -7.70 -26.29 6.34
N ARG A 365 -7.22 -26.70 7.52
CA ARG A 365 -5.97 -26.18 8.13
C ARG A 365 -4.70 -26.84 7.61
N GLU A 366 -4.79 -28.11 7.22
CA GLU A 366 -3.64 -28.90 6.80
C GLU A 366 -3.25 -28.55 5.36
N ILE A 367 -2.04 -28.06 5.20
CA ILE A 367 -1.36 -27.94 3.91
C ILE A 367 -0.17 -28.89 3.98
N VAL A 368 -0.15 -29.90 3.12
CA VAL A 368 1.00 -30.77 2.93
C VAL A 368 1.99 -30.03 2.04
N SER A 369 3.27 -29.96 2.42
CA SER A 369 4.27 -29.34 1.54
C SER A 369 4.49 -30.21 0.30
N LEU A 370 5.02 -29.63 -0.79
CA LEU A 370 5.35 -30.42 -1.98
C LEU A 370 6.37 -31.52 -1.68
N GLU A 371 7.26 -31.28 -0.71
CA GLU A 371 8.27 -32.25 -0.32
C GLU A 371 7.67 -33.43 0.46
N ASP A 372 6.78 -33.15 1.42
CA ASP A 372 6.12 -34.18 2.23
C ASP A 372 5.14 -35.00 1.38
N GLY A 373 4.39 -34.34 0.49
CA GLY A 373 3.44 -35.00 -0.42
C GLY A 373 4.12 -35.93 -1.41
N LEU A 374 5.34 -35.61 -1.85
CA LEU A 374 6.14 -36.47 -2.72
C LEU A 374 6.87 -37.61 -1.98
N GLN A 375 6.83 -37.68 -0.66
CA GLN A 375 7.62 -38.69 0.07
C GLN A 375 7.23 -40.11 -0.32
N GLU A 376 5.92 -40.43 -0.38
CA GLU A 376 5.43 -41.75 -0.77
C GLU A 376 5.76 -42.05 -2.24
N PHE A 377 5.62 -41.07 -3.13
CA PHE A 377 6.00 -41.20 -4.54
C PHE A 377 7.49 -41.55 -4.70
N MET A 378 8.38 -40.85 -3.99
CA MET A 378 9.83 -41.09 -4.01
C MET A 378 10.26 -42.39 -3.29
N GLU A 379 9.40 -42.99 -2.48
CA GLU A 379 9.64 -44.29 -1.85
C GLU A 379 9.20 -45.46 -2.75
N ASN A 380 8.15 -45.25 -3.55
CA ASN A 380 7.63 -46.26 -4.47
C ASN A 380 8.33 -46.27 -5.85
N ASN A 381 9.03 -45.20 -6.23
CA ASN A 381 9.69 -45.08 -7.54
C ASN A 381 11.23 -44.95 -7.40
N GLU A 382 11.96 -45.94 -7.91
CA GLU A 382 13.44 -45.96 -7.86
C GLU A 382 14.07 -44.85 -8.73
N TYR A 383 13.42 -44.49 -9.85
CA TYR A 383 13.83 -43.43 -10.76
C TYR A 383 12.63 -42.60 -11.19
N PHE A 384 12.80 -41.28 -11.29
CA PHE A 384 11.75 -40.34 -11.72
C PHE A 384 12.36 -39.14 -12.47
N ASP A 385 11.54 -38.41 -13.22
CA ASP A 385 11.88 -37.17 -13.90
C ASP A 385 10.90 -36.02 -13.61
N ALA A 386 11.12 -34.86 -14.25
CA ALA A 386 10.32 -33.65 -14.00
C ALA A 386 8.85 -33.74 -14.48
N ARG A 387 8.50 -34.71 -15.32
CA ARG A 387 7.11 -34.96 -15.75
C ARG A 387 6.35 -35.76 -14.71
N ASP A 388 6.96 -36.81 -14.18
CA ASP A 388 6.36 -37.61 -13.11
C ASP A 388 6.03 -36.71 -11.89
N ILE A 389 6.98 -35.84 -11.52
CA ILE A 389 6.79 -34.85 -10.46
C ILE A 389 5.74 -33.81 -10.81
N ALA A 390 5.65 -33.36 -12.06
CA ALA A 390 4.62 -32.41 -12.51
C ALA A 390 3.21 -33.00 -12.39
N GLU A 391 3.03 -34.27 -12.77
CA GLU A 391 1.76 -34.99 -12.67
C GLU A 391 1.34 -35.19 -11.19
N GLU A 392 2.27 -35.51 -10.30
CA GLU A 392 1.97 -35.74 -8.88
C GLU A 392 1.73 -34.43 -8.07
N THR A 393 2.41 -33.33 -8.42
CA THR A 393 2.39 -32.08 -7.60
C THR A 393 1.51 -30.95 -8.13
N GLY A 394 1.02 -31.04 -9.37
CA GLY A 394 0.39 -29.91 -10.06
C GLY A 394 1.35 -28.78 -10.46
N LEU A 395 2.67 -29.00 -10.31
CA LEU A 395 3.68 -28.16 -10.97
C LEU A 395 3.62 -28.35 -12.48
N ASN A 396 3.94 -27.31 -13.25
CA ASN A 396 4.33 -27.47 -14.64
C ASN A 396 5.75 -28.07 -14.70
N VAL A 397 6.11 -28.69 -15.84
CA VAL A 397 7.42 -29.37 -16.00
C VAL A 397 8.62 -28.49 -15.62
N ARG A 398 8.59 -27.19 -15.94
CA ARG A 398 9.66 -26.25 -15.61
C ARG A 398 9.69 -25.88 -14.12
N GLY A 399 8.53 -25.89 -13.47
CA GLY A 399 8.40 -25.80 -12.01
C GLY A 399 8.99 -27.03 -11.34
N ALA A 400 8.65 -28.22 -11.83
CA ALA A 400 9.17 -29.50 -11.34
C ALA A 400 10.70 -29.62 -11.54
N GLU A 401 11.26 -29.19 -12.68
CA GLU A 401 12.72 -29.09 -12.89
C GLU A 401 13.42 -28.24 -11.81
N LYS A 402 12.88 -27.05 -11.49
CA LYS A 402 13.42 -26.18 -10.44
C LYS A 402 13.29 -26.81 -9.05
N PHE A 403 12.18 -27.47 -8.78
CA PHE A 403 11.92 -28.11 -7.50
C PHE A 403 12.89 -29.30 -7.29
N LEU A 404 13.07 -30.15 -8.31
CA LEU A 404 14.05 -31.23 -8.33
C LEU A 404 15.48 -30.72 -8.12
N GLN A 405 15.87 -29.62 -8.79
CA GLN A 405 17.18 -28.99 -8.55
C GLN A 405 17.34 -28.58 -7.07
N LYS A 406 16.32 -27.97 -6.45
CA LYS A 406 16.33 -27.60 -5.02
C LYS A 406 16.45 -28.82 -4.10
N LEU A 407 15.83 -29.96 -4.43
CA LEU A 407 15.99 -31.21 -3.67
C LEU A 407 17.40 -31.82 -3.84
N ALA A 408 17.98 -31.73 -5.04
CA ALA A 408 19.32 -32.21 -5.34
C ALA A 408 20.39 -31.36 -4.63
N ASP A 409 20.25 -30.04 -4.63
CA ASP A 409 21.12 -29.11 -3.89
C ASP A 409 21.06 -29.37 -2.37
N ARG A 410 19.88 -29.76 -1.86
CA ARG A 410 19.66 -30.22 -0.48
C ARG A 410 20.10 -31.67 -0.21
N LYS A 411 20.62 -32.38 -1.21
CA LYS A 411 21.06 -33.79 -1.16
C LYS A 411 19.95 -34.79 -0.75
N LYS A 412 18.68 -34.44 -0.95
CA LYS A 412 17.52 -35.32 -0.70
C LYS A 412 17.29 -36.29 -1.87
N ILE A 413 17.71 -35.91 -3.07
CA ILE A 413 17.74 -36.74 -4.27
C ILE A 413 19.12 -36.67 -4.93
N ILE A 414 19.42 -37.63 -5.80
CA ILE A 414 20.65 -37.73 -6.58
C ILE A 414 20.29 -37.69 -8.06
N SER A 415 20.91 -36.80 -8.84
CA SER A 415 20.75 -36.78 -10.30
C SER A 415 21.53 -37.93 -10.95
N ILE A 416 20.88 -38.68 -11.82
CA ILE A 416 21.44 -39.83 -12.53
C ILE A 416 21.30 -39.62 -14.03
N GLY A 417 22.38 -39.15 -14.65
CA GLY A 417 22.44 -39.09 -16.11
C GLY A 417 23.60 -38.28 -16.64
N PHE A 418 24.36 -38.87 -17.56
CA PHE A 418 25.21 -38.11 -18.49
C PHE A 418 24.33 -37.56 -19.63
N GLY A 419 23.45 -36.60 -19.30
CA GLY A 419 22.59 -35.90 -20.27
C GLY A 419 21.10 -36.28 -20.26
N THR A 420 20.66 -37.16 -19.36
CA THR A 420 19.23 -37.43 -19.09
C THR A 420 18.84 -36.86 -17.72
N SER A 421 17.75 -36.10 -17.65
CA SER A 421 17.26 -35.41 -16.44
C SER A 421 16.46 -36.34 -15.51
N SER A 422 17.07 -37.46 -15.09
CA SER A 422 16.47 -38.42 -14.16
C SER A 422 17.11 -38.32 -12.77
N TYR A 423 16.35 -38.69 -11.75
CA TYR A 423 16.70 -38.58 -10.34
C TYR A 423 16.29 -39.84 -9.56
N THR A 424 16.94 -40.08 -8.43
CA THR A 424 16.55 -41.09 -7.42
C THR A 424 16.58 -40.50 -6.01
N LYS A 425 15.90 -41.13 -5.06
CA LYS A 425 15.97 -40.78 -3.63
C LYS A 425 17.40 -40.98 -3.09
N SER A 426 17.89 -40.04 -2.30
CA SER A 426 19.19 -40.19 -1.62
C SER A 426 19.08 -41.26 -0.51
N GLY A 427 19.95 -42.26 -0.55
CA GLY A 427 20.00 -43.36 0.43
C GLY A 427 20.87 -43.10 1.66
N LEU A 428 21.03 -41.83 2.06
CA LEU A 428 21.91 -41.35 3.14
C LEU A 428 21.12 -40.78 4.32
#